data_AF-A0A3D2DK19-F1
#
_entry.id   AF-A0A3D2DK19-F1
#
_cell.length_a   1.000
_cell.length_b   1.000
_cell.length_c   1.000
_cell.angle_alpha   90.00
_cell.angle_beta   90.00
_cell.angle_gamma   90.00
#
_symmetry.space_group_name_H-M   'P 1'
#
loop_
_entity.id
_entity.type
_entity.pdbx_description
1 polymer ?
#
loop_
_entity_poly.entity_id
_entity_poly.type
_entity_poly.pdbx_seq_one_letter_code
_entity_poly.pdbx_strand_id
1 'polypeptide(L)' 'MPAMSDFSCNVKENIKRLETSLNVERNFDILQREVMIAGHRAGFFFIDGFVREDMVEKLMQFFYSLK' A
#
# COMPACT_ATOMS: atom_id res chain seq x y z
N MET A 1 -7.45 -27.28 -4.00
CA MET A 1 -7.25 -26.34 -5.11
C MET A 1 -6.43 -25.18 -4.57
N PRO A 2 -5.22 -24.89 -5.09
CA PRO A 2 -4.51 -23.71 -4.61
C PRO A 2 -5.28 -22.49 -5.14
N ALA A 3 -5.63 -21.55 -4.26
CA ALA A 3 -6.13 -20.26 -4.70
C ALA A 3 -5.01 -19.60 -5.52
N MET A 4 -5.19 -19.50 -6.83
CA MET A 4 -4.37 -18.57 -7.62
C MET A 4 -4.61 -17.19 -7.00
N SER A 5 -3.55 -16.56 -6.52
CA SER A 5 -3.63 -15.19 -6.04
C SER A 5 -4.19 -14.32 -7.16
N ASP A 6 -5.28 -13.61 -6.91
CA ASP A 6 -5.91 -12.65 -7.84
C ASP A 6 -5.01 -11.46 -8.22
N PHE A 7 -3.77 -11.43 -7.71
CA PHE A 7 -2.78 -10.41 -7.96
C PHE A 7 -1.84 -10.80 -9.10
N SER A 8 -1.53 -9.82 -9.95
CA SER A 8 -0.57 -9.95 -11.03
C SER A 8 0.88 -9.85 -10.53
N CYS A 9 1.86 -10.14 -11.39
CA CYS A 9 3.26 -9.80 -11.13
C CYS A 9 3.59 -8.31 -11.40
N ASN A 10 2.60 -7.48 -11.78
CA ASN A 10 2.77 -6.07 -12.09
C ASN A 10 2.27 -5.20 -10.93
N VAL A 11 3.20 -4.56 -10.21
CA VAL A 11 2.85 -3.73 -9.05
C VAL A 11 1.96 -2.53 -9.40
N LYS A 12 2.11 -1.94 -10.59
CA LYS A 12 1.28 -0.80 -11.00
C LYS A 12 -0.18 -1.21 -11.17
N GLU A 13 -0.40 -2.39 -11.76
CA GLU A 13 -1.73 -2.95 -11.95
C GLU A 13 -2.38 -3.27 -10.60
N ASN A 14 -1.61 -3.89 -9.69
CA ASN A 14 -2.12 -4.25 -8.37
C ASN A 14 -2.43 -3.00 -7.51
N ILE A 15 -1.60 -1.96 -7.55
CA ILE A 15 -1.86 -0.69 -6.87
C ILE A 15 -3.16 -0.08 -7.41
N LYS A 16 -3.31 0.03 -8.73
CA LYS A 16 -4.52 0.60 -9.35
C LYS A 16 -5.77 -0.21 -9.03
N ARG A 17 -5.65 -1.54 -9.00
CA ARG A 17 -6.72 -2.44 -8.57
C ARG A 17 -7.14 -2.13 -7.14
N LEU A 18 -6.20 -2.02 -6.21
CA LEU A 18 -6.49 -1.69 -4.81
C LEU A 18 -7.10 -0.29 -4.67
N GLU A 19 -6.59 0.72 -5.36
CA GLU A 19 -7.15 2.08 -5.37
C GLU A 19 -8.63 2.08 -5.80
N THR A 20 -8.95 1.31 -6.83
CA THR A 20 -10.32 1.17 -7.35
C THR A 20 -11.20 0.39 -6.38
N SER A 21 -10.74 -0.75 -5.87
CA SER A 21 -11.50 -1.62 -4.96
C SER A 21 -11.77 -0.95 -3.61
N LEU A 22 -10.82 -0.16 -3.11
CA LEU A 22 -10.93 0.60 -1.88
C LEU A 22 -11.62 1.96 -2.09
N ASN A 23 -11.84 2.36 -3.34
CA ASN A 23 -12.48 3.61 -3.73
C ASN A 23 -11.78 4.84 -3.10
N VAL A 24 -10.44 4.85 -3.15
CA VAL A 24 -9.59 5.84 -2.46
C VAL A 24 -9.96 7.28 -2.80
N GLU A 25 -10.38 7.56 -4.03
CA GLU A 25 -10.79 8.92 -4.44
C GLU A 25 -12.04 9.44 -3.72
N ARG A 26 -12.89 8.55 -3.20
CA ARG A 26 -14.17 8.90 -2.55
C ARG A 26 -14.24 8.46 -1.10
N ASN A 27 -13.29 7.66 -0.64
CA ASN A 27 -13.20 7.16 0.72
C ASN A 27 -12.07 7.89 1.47
N PHE A 28 -12.45 8.95 2.19
CA PHE A 28 -11.50 9.79 2.92
C PHE A 28 -10.86 9.07 4.12
N ASP A 29 -11.45 7.98 4.59
CA ASP A 29 -10.88 7.16 5.64
C ASP A 29 -9.71 6.31 5.12
N ILE A 30 -9.41 6.30 3.82
CA ILE A 30 -8.29 5.51 3.26
C ILE A 30 -7.16 6.43 2.84
N LEU A 31 -6.02 6.27 3.51
CA LEU A 31 -4.77 6.93 3.17
C LEU A 31 -3.94 6.04 2.25
N GLN A 32 -3.54 6.57 1.10
CA GLN A 32 -2.68 5.90 0.13
C GLN A 32 -1.35 6.66 -0.01
N ARG A 33 -0.25 5.90 -0.10
CA ARG A 33 1.11 6.41 -0.32
C ARG A 33 1.85 5.49 -1.26
N GLU A 34 2.16 5.98 -2.45
CA GLU A 34 3.11 5.32 -3.34
C GLU A 34 4.54 5.62 -2.92
N VAL A 35 5.38 4.60 -2.84
CA VAL A 35 6.75 4.68 -2.32
C VAL A 35 7.72 3.86 -3.14
N MET A 36 9.02 4.13 -2.96
CA MET A 36 10.12 3.32 -3.50
C MET A 36 10.88 2.67 -2.35
N ILE A 37 10.95 1.34 -2.33
CA ILE A 37 11.64 0.54 -1.30
C ILE A 37 12.72 -0.28 -2.00
N ALA A 38 13.99 -0.10 -1.64
CA ALA A 38 15.11 -0.85 -2.25
C ALA A 38 15.08 -0.84 -3.80
N GLY A 39 14.73 0.28 -4.42
CA GLY A 39 14.59 0.40 -5.89
C GLY A 39 13.30 -0.18 -6.49
N HIS A 40 12.41 -0.76 -5.69
CA HIS A 40 11.14 -1.33 -6.13
C HIS A 40 9.97 -0.42 -5.76
N ARG A 41 9.05 -0.22 -6.70
CA ARG A 41 7.81 0.53 -6.46
C ARG A 41 6.87 -0.27 -5.56
N ALA A 42 6.27 0.38 -4.59
CA ALA A 42 5.27 -0.20 -3.68
C ALA A 42 4.17 0.82 -3.36
N GLY A 43 3.03 0.34 -2.87
CA GLY A 43 1.92 1.17 -2.43
C GLY A 43 1.50 0.78 -1.02
N PHE A 44 1.49 1.74 -0.11
CA PHE A 44 0.91 1.60 1.22
C PHE A 44 -0.53 2.10 1.22
N PHE A 45 -1.40 1.35 1.91
CA PHE A 45 -2.80 1.67 2.11
C PHE A 45 -3.13 1.50 3.59
N PHE A 46 -3.67 2.54 4.22
CA PHE A 46 -4.03 2.54 5.63
C PHE A 46 -5.46 3.06 5.80
N ILE A 47 -6.13 2.62 6.86
CA ILE A 47 -7.41 3.18 7.28
C ILE A 47 -7.12 4.23 8.37
N ASP A 48 -7.55 5.46 8.16
CA ASP A 48 -7.45 6.55 9.11
C ASP A 48 -8.19 6.19 10.42
N GLY A 49 -7.61 6.54 11.55
CA GLY A 49 -8.10 6.18 12.89
C GLY A 49 -7.89 4.72 13.31
N PHE A 50 -7.45 3.81 12.42
CA PHE A 50 -7.17 2.40 12.76
C PHE A 50 -5.69 2.14 13.05
N VAL A 51 -4.80 2.98 12.54
CA VAL A 51 -3.37 2.89 12.78
C VAL A 51 -2.88 4.21 13.34
N ARG A 52 -2.08 4.16 14.41
CA ARG A 52 -1.44 5.36 14.94
C ARG A 52 -0.40 5.89 13.95
N GLU A 53 -0.39 7.19 13.74
CA GLU A 53 0.52 7.85 12.78
C GLU A 53 1.99 7.55 13.05
N ASP A 54 2.40 7.55 14.33
CA ASP A 54 3.77 7.26 14.77
C ASP A 54 4.23 5.85 14.39
N MET A 55 3.32 4.87 14.42
CA MET A 55 3.59 3.49 14.03
C MET A 55 3.74 3.37 12.52
N VAL A 56 2.89 4.06 11.73
CA VAL A 56 2.98 4.09 10.27
C VAL A 56 4.31 4.72 9.85
N GLU A 57 4.68 5.86 10.44
CA GLU A 57 5.92 6.54 10.14
C GLU A 57 7.14 5.64 10.43
N LYS A 58 7.19 5.02 11.60
CA LYS A 58 8.27 4.11 11.97
C LYS A 58 8.36 2.88 11.05
N LEU A 59 7.21 2.35 10.63
CA LEU A 59 7.15 1.25 9.66
C LEU A 59 7.72 1.68 8.31
N MET A 60 7.31 2.85 7.80
CA MET A 60 7.83 3.41 6.54
C MET A 60 9.34 3.68 6.62
N GLN A 61 9.83 4.25 7.72
CA GLN A 61 11.26 4.46 7.96
C GLN A 61 12.05 3.14 7.90
N PHE A 62 11.53 2.08 8.51
CA PHE A 62 12.14 0.75 8.45
C PHE A 62 12.24 0.24 7.01
N PHE A 63 11.15 0.33 6.23
CA PHE A 63 11.17 -0.09 4.84
C PHE A 63 12.13 0.74 3.98
N TYR A 64 12.20 2.05 4.18
CA TYR A 64 13.17 2.89 3.45
C TYR A 64 14.62 2.62 3.82
N SER A 65 14.88 2.04 5.00
CA SER A 65 16.23 1.62 5.38
C SER A 65 16.72 0.36 4.65
N LEU A 66 15.81 -0.36 3.99
CA LEU A 66 16.15 -1.52 3.16
C LEU A 66 16.90 -1.07 1.90
N LYS A 67 18.00 -1.77 1.60
CA LYS A 67 18.87 -1.51 0.45
C LYS A 67 18.47 -2.37 -0.73
#